data_AF-A0A4U0VPQ2-F1
#
_entry.id   AF-A0A4U0VPQ2-F1
#
_cell.length_a   1.000
_cell.length_b   1.000
_cell.length_c   1.000
_cell.angle_alpha   90.00
_cell.angle_beta   90.00
_cell.angle_gamma   90.00
#
_symmetry.space_group_name_H-M   'P 1'
#
loop_
_entity.id
_entity.type
_entity.pdbx_description
1 polymer ?
#
loop_
_entity_poly.entity_id
_entity_poly.type
_entity_poly.pdbx_seq_one_letter_code
_entity_poly.pdbx_strand_id
1 'polypeptide(L)'
;MAPLHHRNPGLAGLVAAPATAPSTPAPYHCIIPDGQHLHPAVATLLFRANPSRCILVSDSVELAGQPDGVYPGHAQIPHAQRKAGARATIDDGSDTLVGGCASLAECVQNLMRWTGCGVAQAVKCVTENVADLMGLQDRGRLEEGRRADFVVLSDEGEVLQTWVAGVKVWEKR
;
A
#
# COMPACT_ATOMS: atom_id res chain seq x y z
N MET A 1 11.23 5.06 15.02
CA MET A 1 12.36 5.07 14.06
C MET A 1 13.04 6.44 14.08
N ALA A 2 14.31 6.53 13.67
CA ALA A 2 14.96 7.82 13.49
C ALA A 2 14.22 8.65 12.40
N PRO A 3 13.90 9.93 12.63
CA PRO A 3 13.29 10.78 11.62
C PRO A 3 14.19 10.96 10.39
N LEU A 4 13.59 11.27 9.24
CA LEU A 4 14.33 11.70 8.06
C LEU A 4 14.98 13.06 8.34
N HIS A 5 16.30 13.10 8.47
CA HIS A 5 17.07 14.32 8.70
C HIS A 5 17.96 14.66 7.51
N HIS A 6 17.99 15.93 7.08
CA HIS A 6 18.68 16.35 5.85
C HIS A 6 20.20 16.05 5.82
N ARG A 7 20.87 15.94 6.98
CA ARG A 7 22.30 15.56 7.10
C ARG A 7 22.55 14.09 7.46
N ASN A 8 21.50 13.38 7.86
CA ASN A 8 21.57 11.97 8.24
C ASN A 8 20.21 11.34 7.95
N PRO A 9 19.92 11.01 6.69
CA PRO A 9 18.56 10.66 6.28
C PRO A 9 18.13 9.27 6.76
N GLY A 10 19.04 8.49 7.34
CA GLY A 10 18.75 7.18 7.90
C GLY A 10 18.16 6.22 6.88
N LEU A 11 17.35 5.27 7.35
CA LEU A 11 16.70 4.25 6.50
C LEU A 11 15.77 4.87 5.45
N ALA A 12 15.05 5.94 5.79
CA ALA A 12 14.15 6.61 4.86
C ALA A 12 14.90 7.19 3.63
N GLY A 13 16.16 7.60 3.81
CA GLY A 13 17.02 8.08 2.72
C GLY A 13 17.33 7.03 1.65
N LEU A 14 17.24 5.75 1.97
CA LEU A 14 17.55 4.67 1.02
C LEU A 14 16.56 4.61 -0.14
N VAL A 15 15.36 5.19 0.01
CA VAL A 15 14.34 5.27 -1.05
C VAL A 15 14.85 6.05 -2.26
N ALA A 16 15.69 7.06 -2.04
CA ALA A 16 16.29 7.89 -3.09
C ALA A 16 17.77 7.56 -3.34
N ALA A 17 18.31 6.51 -2.71
CA ALA A 17 19.70 6.13 -2.92
C ALA A 17 19.89 5.63 -4.37
N PRO A 18 20.91 6.13 -5.08
CA PRO A 18 21.22 5.62 -6.41
C PRO A 18 21.61 4.15 -6.30
N ALA A 19 21.41 3.38 -7.38
CA ALA A 19 22.02 2.07 -7.49
C ALA A 19 23.55 2.24 -7.39
N THR A 20 24.15 1.69 -6.34
CA THR A 20 25.58 1.84 -6.07
C THR A 20 26.43 0.96 -6.98
N ALA A 21 25.84 -0.12 -7.52
CA ALA A 21 26.41 -0.99 -8.54
C ALA A 21 25.27 -1.74 -9.27
N PRO A 22 25.53 -2.37 -10.42
CA PRO A 22 24.55 -3.24 -11.08
C PRO A 22 24.02 -4.36 -10.17
N SER A 23 24.84 -4.81 -9.21
CA SER A 23 24.51 -5.83 -8.21
C SER A 23 23.79 -5.31 -6.97
N THR A 24 23.60 -4.00 -6.81
CA THR A 24 22.93 -3.37 -5.67
C THR A 24 21.90 -2.35 -6.16
N PRO A 25 20.74 -2.82 -6.68
CA PRO A 25 19.66 -1.93 -7.07
C PRO A 25 19.10 -1.19 -5.85
N ALA A 26 18.45 -0.06 -6.10
CA ALA A 26 17.66 0.62 -5.07
C ALA A 26 16.64 -0.34 -4.45
N PRO A 27 16.45 -0.33 -3.12
CA PRO A 27 15.56 -1.26 -2.45
C PRO A 27 14.10 -0.97 -2.83
N TYR A 28 13.29 -2.03 -2.85
CA TYR A 28 11.85 -1.86 -2.77
C TYR A 28 11.47 -1.28 -1.41
N HIS A 29 10.44 -0.44 -1.39
CA HIS A 29 9.93 0.16 -0.17
C HIS A 29 8.40 0.15 -0.19
N CYS A 30 7.82 -0.19 0.95
CA CYS A 30 6.38 -0.19 1.13
C CYS A 30 5.90 1.13 1.72
N ILE A 31 4.77 1.62 1.26
CA ILE A 31 4.05 2.75 1.86
C ILE A 31 2.59 2.37 2.10
N ILE A 32 1.95 3.04 3.06
CA ILE A 32 0.52 2.88 3.39
C ILE A 32 -0.18 4.22 3.09
N PRO A 33 -0.82 4.37 1.91
CA PRO A 33 -1.52 5.58 1.53
C PRO A 33 -2.94 5.64 2.10
N ASP A 34 -3.07 5.76 3.42
CA ASP A 34 -4.36 5.87 4.11
C ASP A 34 -4.61 7.24 4.76
N GLY A 35 -3.60 8.12 4.74
CA GLY A 35 -3.63 9.45 5.34
C GLY A 35 -3.43 9.45 6.86
N GLN A 36 -3.22 8.27 7.45
CA GLN A 36 -2.96 8.07 8.88
C GLN A 36 -1.50 7.74 9.13
N HIS A 37 -0.93 6.81 8.36
CA HIS A 37 0.47 6.42 8.45
C HIS A 37 1.41 7.46 7.86
N LEU A 38 0.97 8.09 6.76
CA LEU A 38 1.74 9.08 6.02
C LEU A 38 0.87 10.27 5.66
N HIS A 39 1.39 11.47 5.88
CA HIS A 39 0.82 12.67 5.28
C HIS A 39 0.86 12.54 3.74
N PRO A 40 -0.18 12.99 2.99
CA PRO A 40 -0.22 12.87 1.52
C PRO A 40 1.05 13.37 0.80
N ALA A 41 1.63 14.48 1.26
CA ALA A 41 2.87 15.00 0.70
C ALA A 41 4.07 14.06 0.87
N VAL A 42 4.14 13.31 1.97
CA VAL A 42 5.20 12.32 2.21
C VAL A 42 5.01 11.11 1.31
N ALA A 43 3.78 10.60 1.19
CA ALA A 43 3.47 9.53 0.24
C ALA A 43 3.84 9.93 -1.20
N THR A 44 3.53 11.17 -1.60
CA THR A 44 3.89 11.70 -2.92
C THR A 44 5.40 11.82 -3.11
N LEU A 45 6.14 12.25 -2.08
CA LEU A 45 7.59 12.31 -2.13
C LEU A 45 8.21 10.92 -2.32
N LEU A 46 7.77 9.94 -1.54
CA LEU A 46 8.30 8.57 -1.59
C LEU A 46 8.00 7.91 -2.94
N PHE A 47 6.77 8.03 -3.44
CA PHE A 47 6.40 7.53 -4.76
C PHE A 47 7.25 8.14 -5.87
N ARG A 48 7.40 9.47 -5.88
CA ARG A 48 8.16 10.17 -6.93
C ARG A 48 9.66 9.90 -6.87
N ALA A 49 10.20 9.57 -5.70
CA ALA A 49 11.61 9.23 -5.56
C ALA A 49 11.98 7.96 -6.35
N ASN A 50 11.11 6.93 -6.33
CA ASN A 50 11.34 5.72 -7.12
C ASN A 50 10.06 4.92 -7.42
N PRO A 51 9.27 5.29 -8.46
CA PRO A 51 7.98 4.66 -8.73
C PRO A 51 8.06 3.15 -9.03
N SER A 52 9.14 2.66 -9.63
CA SER A 52 9.31 1.24 -9.98
C SER A 52 9.75 0.38 -8.79
N ARG A 53 10.10 1.00 -7.67
CA ARG A 53 10.45 0.31 -6.41
C ARG A 53 9.43 0.59 -5.29
N CYS A 54 8.41 1.39 -5.56
CA CYS A 54 7.36 1.72 -4.61
C CYS A 54 6.28 0.64 -4.59
N ILE A 55 5.99 0.08 -3.42
CA ILE A 55 4.93 -0.91 -3.21
C ILE A 55 3.87 -0.32 -2.29
N LEU A 56 2.59 -0.45 -2.64
CA LEU A 56 1.51 -0.12 -1.72
C LEU A 56 1.11 -1.36 -0.92
N VAL A 57 0.93 -1.16 0.38
CA VAL A 57 0.33 -2.15 1.27
C VAL A 57 -0.81 -1.47 2.04
N SER A 58 -1.86 -2.22 2.37
CA SER A 58 -2.94 -1.69 3.22
C SER A 58 -2.54 -1.67 4.69
N ASP A 59 -1.69 -2.62 5.10
CA ASP A 59 -1.43 -2.95 6.51
C ASP A 59 -2.74 -3.11 7.30
N SER A 60 -3.79 -3.60 6.63
CA SER A 60 -5.14 -3.63 7.17
C SER A 60 -5.26 -4.71 8.23
N VAL A 61 -5.79 -4.34 9.40
CA VAL A 61 -6.05 -5.27 10.52
C VAL A 61 -7.48 -5.79 10.52
N GLU A 62 -7.81 -6.70 11.44
CA GLU A 62 -9.13 -7.33 11.58
C GLU A 62 -10.28 -6.34 11.81
N LEU A 63 -9.95 -5.11 12.22
CA LEU A 63 -10.89 -4.01 12.40
C LEU A 63 -11.33 -3.38 11.06
N ALA A 64 -10.62 -3.64 9.96
CA ALA A 64 -11.02 -3.18 8.63
C ALA A 64 -12.40 -3.73 8.25
N GLY A 65 -13.31 -2.84 7.84
CA GLY A 65 -14.71 -3.18 7.55
C GLY A 65 -15.64 -3.25 8.76
N GLN A 66 -15.12 -3.12 9.99
CA GLN A 66 -15.97 -3.01 11.19
C GLN A 66 -16.49 -1.58 11.40
N PRO A 67 -17.60 -1.38 12.14
CA PRO A 67 -18.03 -0.06 12.59
C PRO A 67 -16.98 0.62 13.48
N ASP A 68 -17.05 1.93 13.60
CA ASP A 68 -16.18 2.66 14.52
C ASP A 68 -16.55 2.33 15.98
N GLY A 69 -15.54 2.23 16.85
CA GLY A 69 -15.75 1.77 18.22
C GLY A 69 -14.48 1.30 18.91
N VAL A 70 -14.64 0.78 20.13
CA VAL A 70 -13.58 0.17 20.92
C VAL A 70 -13.76 -1.35 20.90
N TYR A 71 -12.67 -2.05 20.62
CA TYR A 71 -12.60 -3.49 20.48
C TYR A 71 -11.65 -4.09 21.53
N PRO A 72 -11.93 -5.29 22.04
CA PRO A 72 -11.04 -5.95 22.98
C PRO A 72 -9.70 -6.30 22.31
N GLY A 73 -8.65 -6.35 23.12
CA GLY A 73 -7.36 -6.89 22.69
C GLY A 73 -7.43 -8.40 22.41
N HIS A 74 -6.42 -8.90 21.71
CA HIS A 74 -6.24 -10.32 21.37
C HIS A 74 -4.77 -10.73 21.52
N ALA A 75 -4.43 -11.96 21.11
CA ALA A 75 -3.12 -12.56 21.37
C ALA A 75 -1.92 -11.80 20.76
N GLN A 76 -2.12 -11.02 19.70
CA GLN A 76 -1.05 -10.23 19.06
C GLN A 76 -1.01 -8.80 19.60
N ILE A 77 -2.17 -8.19 19.85
CA ILE A 77 -2.30 -6.85 20.44
C ILE A 77 -3.15 -7.00 21.72
N PRO A 78 -2.53 -7.15 22.90
CA PRO A 78 -3.25 -7.47 24.14
C PRO A 78 -4.07 -6.28 24.68
N HIS A 79 -3.83 -5.08 24.19
CA HIS A 79 -4.55 -3.87 24.61
C HIS A 79 -5.86 -3.71 23.83
N ALA A 80 -6.84 -3.05 24.45
CA ALA A 80 -8.03 -2.63 23.73
C ALA A 80 -7.63 -1.69 22.57
N GLN A 81 -8.38 -1.76 21.48
CA GLN A 81 -8.11 -1.03 20.25
C GLN A 81 -9.27 -0.11 19.91
N ARG A 82 -8.99 1.09 19.44
CA ARG A 82 -9.98 2.06 18.98
C ARG A 82 -9.92 2.21 17.48
N LYS A 83 -11.06 2.01 16.81
CA LYS A 83 -11.25 2.27 15.38
C LYS A 83 -12.03 3.56 15.16
N ALA A 84 -11.52 4.41 14.28
CA ALA A 84 -12.20 5.58 13.73
C ALA A 84 -11.89 5.73 12.23
N GLY A 85 -12.85 5.41 11.37
CA GLY A 85 -12.65 5.38 9.91
C GLY A 85 -11.53 4.40 9.52
N ALA A 86 -10.51 4.93 8.84
CA ALA A 86 -9.31 4.19 8.44
C ALA A 86 -8.24 4.07 9.54
N ARG A 87 -8.41 4.76 10.69
CA ARG A 87 -7.45 4.80 11.79
C ARG A 87 -7.76 3.73 12.83
N ALA A 88 -6.73 2.97 13.22
CA ALA A 88 -6.77 2.04 14.35
C ALA A 88 -5.62 2.38 15.32
N THR A 89 -5.95 2.55 16.60
CA THR A 89 -4.96 2.85 17.66
C THR A 89 -5.16 2.00 18.90
N ILE A 90 -4.16 1.95 19.77
CA ILE A 90 -4.33 1.45 21.15
C ILE A 90 -5.29 2.39 21.90
N ASP A 91 -6.24 1.83 22.66
CA ASP A 91 -7.21 2.59 23.47
C ASP A 91 -6.66 2.94 24.86
N ASP A 92 -5.45 3.49 24.92
CA ASP A 92 -4.77 3.92 26.14
C ASP A 92 -4.54 5.45 26.19
N GLY A 93 -5.11 6.18 25.23
CA GLY A 93 -4.92 7.62 25.07
C GLY A 93 -3.66 8.01 24.28
N SER A 94 -2.86 7.04 23.83
CA SER A 94 -1.75 7.28 22.90
C SER A 94 -2.22 7.37 21.45
N ASP A 95 -1.36 7.94 20.60
CA ASP A 95 -1.54 7.95 19.14
C ASP A 95 -0.86 6.76 18.45
N THR A 96 -0.60 5.68 19.20
CA THR A 96 0.08 4.49 18.68
C THR A 96 -0.84 3.76 17.72
N LEU A 97 -0.50 3.80 16.42
CA LEU A 97 -1.24 3.06 15.39
C LEU A 97 -1.07 1.55 15.55
N VAL A 98 -2.12 0.82 15.21
CA VAL A 98 -2.18 -0.65 15.21
C VAL A 98 -2.65 -1.09 13.83
N GLY A 99 -1.72 -1.02 12.87
CA GLY A 99 -2.02 -1.14 11.45
C GLY A 99 -3.05 -0.11 10.97
N GLY A 100 -3.68 -0.39 9.83
CA GLY A 100 -4.68 0.46 9.19
C GLY A 100 -6.05 -0.21 9.05
N CYS A 101 -7.04 0.57 8.63
CA CYS A 101 -8.37 0.07 8.24
C CYS A 101 -8.75 0.43 6.80
N ALA A 102 -7.82 1.02 6.03
CA ALA A 102 -8.03 1.29 4.61
C ALA A 102 -7.87 0.03 3.76
N SER A 103 -8.70 -0.10 2.73
CA SER A 103 -8.54 -1.13 1.71
C SER A 103 -7.40 -0.80 0.74
N LEU A 104 -6.86 -1.81 0.08
CA LEU A 104 -5.83 -1.61 -0.94
C LEU A 104 -6.34 -0.77 -2.12
N ALA A 105 -7.63 -0.87 -2.46
CA ALA A 105 -8.26 -0.06 -3.49
C ALA A 105 -8.29 1.43 -3.09
N GLU A 106 -8.65 1.74 -1.84
CA GLU A 106 -8.57 3.12 -1.32
C GLU A 106 -7.13 3.64 -1.33
N CYS A 107 -6.15 2.80 -1.00
CA CYS A 107 -4.73 3.17 -1.08
C CYS A 107 -4.29 3.53 -2.50
N VAL A 108 -4.71 2.77 -3.51
CA VAL A 108 -4.43 3.06 -4.93
C VAL A 108 -5.07 4.38 -5.34
N GLN A 109 -6.35 4.59 -5.01
CA GLN A 109 -7.06 5.84 -5.31
C GLN A 109 -6.45 7.04 -4.58
N ASN A 110 -6.04 6.87 -3.33
CA ASN A 110 -5.33 7.89 -2.56
C ASN A 110 -4.01 8.27 -3.22
N LEU A 111 -3.20 7.29 -3.63
CA LEU A 111 -1.95 7.55 -4.34
C LEU A 111 -2.21 8.34 -5.63
N MET A 112 -3.19 7.93 -6.43
CA MET A 112 -3.58 8.64 -7.66
C MET A 112 -3.95 10.10 -7.36
N ARG A 113 -4.85 10.32 -6.39
CA ARG A 113 -5.29 11.66 -6.00
C ARG A 113 -4.16 12.55 -5.48
N TRP A 114 -3.23 12.00 -4.70
CA TRP A 114 -2.18 12.79 -4.05
C TRP A 114 -0.98 13.07 -4.96
N THR A 115 -0.68 12.16 -5.88
CA THR A 115 0.48 12.26 -6.77
C THR A 115 0.15 12.83 -8.14
N GLY A 116 -1.11 12.71 -8.56
CA GLY A 116 -1.56 12.96 -9.93
C GLY A 116 -1.14 11.86 -10.93
N CYS A 117 -0.68 10.70 -10.46
CA CYS A 117 -0.31 9.60 -11.35
C CYS A 117 -1.56 8.94 -11.96
N GLY A 118 -1.42 8.41 -13.17
CA GLY A 118 -2.51 7.66 -13.82
C GLY A 118 -2.68 6.27 -13.23
N VAL A 119 -3.84 5.65 -13.48
CA VAL A 119 -4.21 4.31 -12.97
C VAL A 119 -3.12 3.26 -13.25
N ALA A 120 -2.50 3.28 -14.44
CA ALA A 120 -1.46 2.33 -14.80
C ALA A 120 -0.22 2.41 -13.89
N GLN A 121 0.20 3.62 -13.49
CA GLN A 121 1.34 3.77 -12.58
C GLN A 121 0.98 3.35 -11.16
N ALA A 122 -0.21 3.70 -10.69
CA ALA A 122 -0.66 3.31 -9.35
C ALA A 122 -0.84 1.79 -9.23
N VAL A 123 -1.38 1.12 -10.26
CA VAL A 123 -1.58 -0.33 -10.30
C VAL A 123 -0.24 -1.08 -10.27
N LYS A 124 0.80 -0.58 -10.95
CA LYS A 124 2.15 -1.18 -10.88
C LYS A 124 2.67 -1.32 -9.46
N CYS A 125 2.34 -0.38 -8.57
CA CYS A 125 2.73 -0.42 -7.15
C CYS A 125 2.03 -1.51 -6.34
N VAL A 126 0.97 -2.14 -6.86
CA VAL A 126 0.27 -3.27 -6.22
C VAL A 126 0.33 -4.57 -7.03
N THR A 127 0.93 -4.55 -8.22
CA THR A 127 1.06 -5.72 -9.11
C THR A 127 2.51 -5.94 -9.55
N GLU A 128 2.97 -5.23 -10.57
CA GLU A 128 4.26 -5.43 -11.23
C GLU A 128 5.43 -5.33 -10.26
N ASN A 129 5.47 -4.28 -9.44
CA ASN A 129 6.56 -4.06 -8.50
C ASN A 129 6.64 -5.18 -7.45
N VAL A 130 5.48 -5.72 -7.05
CA VAL A 130 5.39 -6.85 -6.11
C VAL A 130 5.86 -8.14 -6.77
N ALA A 131 5.40 -8.42 -7.99
CA ALA A 131 5.82 -9.59 -8.76
C ALA A 131 7.33 -9.57 -9.04
N ASP A 132 7.87 -8.42 -9.43
CA ASP A 132 9.30 -8.23 -9.69
C ASP A 132 10.14 -8.35 -8.41
N LEU A 133 9.66 -7.86 -7.26
CA LEU A 133 10.29 -8.09 -5.95
C LEU A 133 10.32 -9.58 -5.59
N MET A 134 9.22 -10.30 -5.83
CA MET A 134 9.07 -11.71 -5.50
C MET A 134 9.67 -12.67 -6.54
N GLY A 135 10.17 -12.16 -7.68
CA GLY A 135 10.68 -12.96 -8.79
C GLY A 135 9.60 -13.73 -9.56
N LEU A 136 8.33 -13.34 -9.45
CA LEU A 136 7.20 -14.02 -10.06
C LEU A 136 7.07 -13.60 -11.54
N GLN A 137 7.15 -14.58 -12.44
CA GLN A 137 7.08 -14.34 -13.90
C GLN A 137 5.69 -14.62 -14.48
N ASP A 138 4.83 -15.31 -13.74
CA ASP A 138 3.52 -15.77 -14.21
C ASP A 138 2.36 -14.87 -13.79
N ARG A 139 2.62 -13.74 -13.10
CA ARG A 139 1.60 -12.76 -12.69
C ARG A 139 2.17 -11.35 -12.59
N GLY A 140 1.36 -10.38 -12.18
CA GLY A 140 1.76 -8.98 -12.02
C GLY A 140 1.69 -8.13 -13.29
N ARG A 141 1.70 -8.74 -14.48
CA ARG A 141 1.48 -8.07 -15.79
C ARG A 141 0.34 -8.74 -16.54
N LEU A 142 -0.36 -7.97 -17.36
CA LEU A 142 -1.38 -8.46 -18.29
C LEU A 142 -0.73 -8.79 -19.63
N GLU A 143 -0.17 -9.99 -19.73
CA GLU A 143 0.54 -10.50 -20.91
C GLU A 143 0.07 -11.93 -21.22
N GLU A 144 0.15 -12.32 -22.48
CA GLU A 144 -0.17 -13.69 -22.91
C GLU A 144 0.71 -14.72 -22.16
N GLY A 145 0.12 -15.85 -21.77
CA GLY A 145 0.81 -16.92 -21.05
C GLY A 145 0.92 -16.73 -19.54
N ARG A 146 0.54 -15.58 -18.99
CA ARG A 146 0.45 -15.35 -17.54
C ARG A 146 -0.91 -15.78 -16.97
N ARG A 147 -1.00 -15.94 -15.65
CA ARG A 147 -2.25 -16.24 -14.95
C ARG A 147 -3.28 -15.15 -15.21
N ALA A 148 -4.51 -15.54 -15.48
CA ALA A 148 -5.65 -14.63 -15.64
C ALA A 148 -6.17 -14.12 -14.28
N ASP A 149 -5.27 -13.54 -13.49
CA ASP A 149 -5.54 -12.82 -12.25
C ASP A 149 -5.53 -11.31 -12.57
N PHE A 150 -6.71 -10.69 -12.69
CA PHE A 150 -6.82 -9.28 -13.07
C PHE A 150 -8.05 -8.60 -12.46
N VAL A 151 -8.02 -7.27 -12.45
CA VAL A 151 -9.15 -6.42 -12.04
C VAL A 151 -9.56 -5.52 -13.19
N VAL A 152 -10.85 -5.25 -13.31
CA VAL A 152 -11.38 -4.20 -14.20
C VAL A 152 -11.60 -2.96 -13.34
N LEU A 153 -11.02 -1.83 -13.75
CA LEU A 153 -11.07 -0.58 -13.00
C LEU A 153 -11.78 0.52 -13.81
N SER A 154 -12.39 1.49 -13.13
CA SER A 154 -12.74 2.79 -13.74
C SER A 154 -11.49 3.67 -13.91
N ASP A 155 -11.63 4.78 -14.62
CA ASP A 155 -10.55 5.76 -14.80
C ASP A 155 -10.10 6.40 -13.47
N GLU A 156 -11.01 6.46 -12.49
CA GLU A 156 -10.77 6.92 -11.11
C GLU A 156 -10.14 5.85 -10.22
N GLY A 157 -9.91 4.64 -10.75
CA GLY A 157 -9.35 3.51 -10.01
C GLY A 157 -10.36 2.79 -9.13
N GLU A 158 -11.67 2.92 -9.38
CA GLU A 158 -12.69 2.11 -8.71
C GLU A 158 -12.67 0.68 -9.25
N VAL A 159 -12.73 -0.33 -8.36
CA VAL A 159 -12.82 -1.73 -8.77
C VAL A 159 -14.23 -2.03 -9.28
N LEU A 160 -14.33 -2.47 -10.53
CA LEU A 160 -15.59 -2.86 -11.19
C LEU A 160 -15.76 -4.39 -11.21
N GLN A 161 -14.69 -5.14 -11.44
CA GLN A 161 -14.69 -6.60 -11.42
C GLN A 161 -13.36 -7.16 -10.93
N THR A 162 -13.39 -8.36 -10.36
CA THR A 162 -12.19 -9.12 -10.00
C THR A 162 -12.26 -10.51 -10.61
N TRP A 163 -11.14 -10.91 -11.23
CA TRP A 163 -10.97 -12.20 -11.89
C TRP A 163 -9.78 -12.93 -11.29
N VAL A 164 -9.97 -14.20 -10.95
CA VAL A 164 -8.94 -15.07 -10.38
C VAL A 164 -8.91 -16.36 -11.18
N ALA A 165 -7.72 -16.70 -11.71
CA ALA A 165 -7.50 -17.84 -12.60
C ALA A 165 -8.52 -17.91 -13.75
N GLY A 166 -8.91 -16.76 -14.30
CA GLY A 166 -9.87 -16.64 -15.40
C GLY A 166 -11.35 -16.72 -14.99
N VAL A 167 -11.66 -16.80 -13.71
CA VAL A 167 -13.03 -16.83 -13.19
C VAL A 167 -13.38 -15.49 -12.55
N LYS A 168 -14.50 -14.88 -12.94
CA LYS A 168 -15.03 -13.68 -12.27
C LYS A 168 -15.50 -14.05 -10.87
N VAL A 169 -14.84 -13.52 -9.84
CA VAL A 169 -15.13 -13.81 -8.43
C VAL A 169 -15.87 -12.67 -7.73
N TRP A 170 -15.84 -11.46 -8.31
CA TRP A 170 -16.51 -10.30 -7.76
C TRP A 170 -16.89 -9.31 -8.86
N GLU A 171 -18.00 -8.60 -8.66
CA GLU A 171 -18.50 -7.55 -9.54
C GLU A 171 -19.21 -6.48 -8.70
N LYS A 172 -18.97 -5.21 -9.03
CA LYS A 172 -19.62 -4.07 -8.40
C LYS A 172 -21.12 -4.12 -8.72
N ARG A 173 -21.95 -4.08 -7.67
CA ARG A 173 -23.42 -4.04 -7.78
C ARG A 173 -23.92 -2.65 -8.11
#